data_AF-A0A7W1IWL5-F1
#
_entry.id   AF-A0A7W1IWL5-F1
#
_cell.length_a   1.000
_cell.length_b   1.000
_cell.length_c   1.000
_cell.angle_alpha   90.00
_cell.angle_beta   90.00
_cell.angle_gamma   90.00
#
_symmetry.space_group_name_H-M   'P 1'
#
loop_
_entity.id
_entity.type
_entity.pdbx_description
1 polymer ?
#
loop_
_entity_poly.entity_id
_entity_poly.type
_entity_poly.pdbx_seq_one_letter_code
_entity_poly.pdbx_strand_id
1 'polypeptide(L)'
;LAFPFAAAVAVVGFFVLFKRNWILTASLVLPIILTVAYLILNRLNVAPRFLLIAFPIAILVTIQGIDSIAQFIADKVSRTPNALAAKLATAVVLLGCIVSLASLRRYYSVPKQPYRTSLAFIEAQRKPGEIILAVHHAENGYRFYAKEFNLKEDEDFFAIRSVKMLDSILAAHDGRGAYLVTTLRRGLRLTHPDLEARIVQDWEVVQTFPATVGDAEVSVWRQRQSALFEK
;
A
#
# COMPACT_ATOMS: atom_id res chain seq x y z
N LEU A 1 7.48 9.37 17.22
CA LEU A 1 7.16 10.40 18.24
C LEU A 1 5.93 11.27 17.90
N ALA A 2 5.61 11.56 16.64
CA ALA A 2 4.45 12.43 16.30
C ALA A 2 3.06 11.81 16.58
N PHE A 3 2.91 10.49 16.47
CA PHE A 3 1.64 9.79 16.64
C PHE A 3 1.01 9.93 18.05
N PRO A 4 1.72 9.68 19.17
CA PRO A 4 1.14 9.81 20.50
C PRO A 4 0.73 11.25 20.84
N PHE A 5 1.48 12.25 20.34
CA PHE A 5 1.12 13.66 20.52
C PHE A 5 -0.18 14.00 19.78
N ALA A 6 -0.28 13.64 18.49
CA ALA A 6 -1.49 13.87 17.71
C ALA A 6 -2.71 13.16 18.32
N ALA A 7 -2.53 11.93 18.82
CA ALA A 7 -3.59 11.20 19.51
C ALA A 7 -4.04 11.90 20.80
N ALA A 8 -3.11 12.38 21.63
CA ALA A 8 -3.45 13.11 22.86
C ALA A 8 -4.22 14.41 22.57
N VAL A 9 -3.78 15.17 21.56
CA VAL A 9 -4.46 16.39 21.10
C VAL A 9 -5.86 16.08 20.58
N ALA A 10 -6.01 15.00 19.80
CA ALA A 10 -7.30 14.55 19.33
C ALA A 10 -8.23 14.15 20.49
N VAL A 11 -7.75 13.46 21.53
CA VAL A 11 -8.57 13.13 22.70
C VAL A 11 -9.08 14.40 23.40
N VAL A 12 -8.24 15.43 23.56
CA VAL A 12 -8.66 16.72 24.13
C VAL A 12 -9.76 17.35 23.26
N GLY A 13 -9.54 17.46 21.95
CA GLY A 13 -10.52 18.03 21.05
C GLY A 13 -11.83 17.25 21.00
N PHE A 14 -11.77 15.92 21.13
CA PHE A 14 -12.93 15.06 21.17
C PHE A 14 -13.77 15.36 22.41
N PHE A 15 -13.11 15.43 23.57
CA PHE A 15 -13.77 15.71 24.84
C PHE A 15 -14.41 17.11 24.85
N VAL A 16 -13.72 18.10 24.30
CA VAL A 16 -14.27 19.47 24.15
C VAL A 16 -15.49 19.46 23.23
N LEU A 17 -15.42 18.79 22.08
CA LEU A 17 -16.54 18.70 21.14
C LEU A 17 -17.73 17.96 21.76
N PHE A 18 -17.47 16.86 22.47
CA PHE A 18 -18.49 16.07 23.17
C PHE A 18 -19.21 16.89 24.24
N LYS A 19 -18.46 17.62 25.07
CA LYS A 19 -19.03 18.52 26.09
C LYS A 19 -19.83 19.66 25.47
N ARG A 20 -19.42 20.19 24.32
CA ARG A 20 -20.10 21.29 23.63
C ARG A 20 -21.39 20.83 22.93
N ASN A 21 -21.34 19.71 22.22
CA ASN A 21 -22.47 19.16 21.50
C ASN A 21 -22.32 17.63 21.33
N TRP A 22 -22.90 16.89 22.27
CA TRP A 22 -22.82 15.44 22.29
C TRP A 22 -23.55 14.80 21.10
N ILE A 23 -24.66 15.40 20.63
CA ILE A 23 -25.45 14.89 19.50
C ILE A 23 -24.62 14.94 18.21
N LEU A 24 -23.99 16.08 17.92
CA LEU A 24 -23.11 16.23 16.75
C LEU A 24 -21.95 15.23 16.83
N THR A 25 -21.33 15.12 18.01
CA THR A 25 -20.20 14.20 18.22
C THR A 25 -20.62 12.75 18.01
N ALA A 26 -21.77 12.35 18.56
CA ALA A 26 -22.33 11.02 18.37
C ALA A 26 -22.63 10.75 16.89
N SER A 27 -23.29 11.68 16.20
CA SER A 27 -23.61 11.55 14.76
C SER A 27 -22.37 11.39 13.89
N LEU A 28 -21.25 12.05 14.23
CA LEU A 28 -19.99 11.91 13.50
C LEU A 28 -19.31 10.55 13.76
N VAL A 29 -19.32 10.08 15.01
CA VAL A 29 -18.59 8.87 15.42
C VAL A 29 -19.37 7.59 15.12
N LEU A 30 -20.70 7.67 15.16
CA LEU A 30 -21.60 6.52 15.01
C LEU A 30 -21.33 5.72 13.71
N PRO A 31 -21.15 6.33 12.52
CA PRO A 31 -20.80 5.59 11.31
C PRO A 31 -19.51 4.77 11.44
N ILE A 32 -18.49 5.30 12.14
CA ILE A 32 -17.22 4.60 12.37
C ILE A 32 -17.46 3.39 13.27
N ILE A 33 -18.17 3.58 14.39
CA ILE A 33 -18.49 2.51 15.34
C ILE A 33 -19.31 1.42 14.65
N LEU A 34 -20.34 1.79 13.90
CA LEU A 34 -21.18 0.84 13.16
C LEU A 34 -20.38 0.08 12.10
N THR A 35 -19.47 0.76 11.38
CA THR A 35 -18.59 0.10 10.40
C THR A 35 -17.70 -0.94 11.07
N VAL A 36 -17.05 -0.58 12.18
CA VAL A 36 -16.18 -1.50 12.93
C VAL A 36 -16.98 -2.66 13.51
N ALA A 37 -18.13 -2.38 14.13
CA ALA A 37 -19.02 -3.40 14.68
C ALA A 37 -19.49 -4.36 13.60
N TYR A 38 -19.92 -3.85 12.44
CA TYR A 38 -20.33 -4.67 11.30
C TYR A 38 -19.20 -5.60 10.82
N LEU A 39 -17.98 -5.07 10.68
CA LEU A 39 -16.82 -5.89 10.26
C LEU A 39 -16.51 -7.00 11.26
N ILE A 40 -16.51 -6.69 12.57
CA ILE A 40 -16.24 -7.67 13.63
C ILE A 40 -17.34 -8.74 13.69
N LEU A 41 -18.61 -8.33 13.66
CA LEU A 41 -19.75 -9.24 13.72
C LEU A 41 -19.78 -10.23 12.54
N ASN A 42 -19.35 -9.79 11.35
CA ASN A 42 -19.25 -10.64 10.16
C ASN A 42 -17.90 -11.36 10.03
N ARG A 43 -17.02 -11.28 11.04
CA ARG A 43 -15.66 -11.86 11.03
C ARG A 43 -14.83 -11.42 9.82
N LEU A 44 -15.07 -10.21 9.33
CA LEU A 44 -14.31 -9.60 8.26
C LEU A 44 -13.05 -8.93 8.81
N ASN A 45 -11.98 -8.93 8.02
CA ASN A 45 -10.73 -8.28 8.41
C ASN A 45 -10.89 -6.75 8.47
N VAL A 46 -10.56 -6.16 9.62
CA VAL A 46 -10.53 -4.69 9.79
C VAL A 46 -9.27 -4.14 9.11
N ALA A 47 -9.41 -3.82 7.82
CA ALA A 47 -8.35 -3.19 7.05
C ALA A 47 -8.39 -1.66 7.21
N PRO A 48 -7.23 -0.96 7.19
CA PRO A 48 -7.16 0.50 7.34
C PRO A 48 -8.07 1.29 6.39
N ARG A 49 -8.34 0.75 5.19
CA ARG A 49 -9.22 1.38 4.20
C ARG A 49 -10.65 1.61 4.69
N PHE A 50 -11.17 0.75 5.57
CA PHE A 50 -12.52 0.92 6.10
C PHE A 50 -12.61 2.06 7.12
N LEU A 51 -11.47 2.48 7.67
CA LEU A 51 -11.36 3.60 8.61
C LEU A 51 -11.06 4.93 7.92
N LEU A 52 -11.05 4.99 6.58
CA LEU A 52 -10.89 6.26 5.84
C LEU A 52 -11.99 7.26 6.18
N ILE A 53 -13.19 6.79 6.50
CA ILE A 53 -14.30 7.64 6.96
C ILE A 53 -14.01 8.33 8.32
N ALA A 54 -13.12 7.77 9.13
CA ALA A 54 -12.70 8.38 10.38
C ALA A 54 -11.71 9.54 10.17
N PHE A 55 -11.10 9.65 8.98
CA PHE A 55 -10.04 10.62 8.74
C PHE A 55 -10.48 12.09 8.83
N PRO A 56 -11.59 12.53 8.20
CA PRO A 56 -12.07 13.91 8.37
C PRO A 56 -12.40 14.25 9.82
N ILE A 57 -12.97 13.28 10.56
CA ILE A 57 -13.33 13.45 11.97
C ILE A 57 -12.07 13.57 12.83
N ALA A 58 -11.06 12.74 12.58
CA ALA A 58 -9.77 12.82 13.25
C ALA A 58 -9.12 14.19 13.02
N ILE A 59 -9.18 14.75 11.80
CA ILE A 59 -8.69 16.10 11.50
C ILE A 59 -9.46 17.15 12.30
N LEU A 60 -10.79 17.14 12.24
CA LEU A 60 -11.65 18.12 12.94
C LEU A 60 -11.37 18.13 14.44
N VAL A 61 -11.35 16.94 15.03
CA VAL A 61 -11.09 16.74 16.45
C VAL A 61 -9.66 17.15 16.82
N THR A 62 -8.67 16.88 15.97
CA THR A 62 -7.29 17.33 16.19
C THR A 62 -7.20 18.86 16.18
N ILE A 63 -7.81 19.53 15.19
CA ILE A 63 -7.83 20.99 15.09
C ILE A 63 -8.52 21.62 16.30
N GLN A 64 -9.68 21.08 16.71
CA GLN A 64 -10.38 21.53 17.91
C GLN A 64 -9.51 21.38 19.18
N GLY A 65 -8.72 20.29 19.26
CA GLY A 65 -7.76 20.08 20.34
C GLY A 65 -6.64 21.12 20.34
N ILE A 66 -6.04 21.39 19.18
CA ILE A 66 -5.01 22.43 19.01
C ILE A 66 -5.54 23.79 19.45
N ASP A 67 -6.73 24.17 18.97
CA ASP A 67 -7.36 25.45 19.28
C ASP A 67 -7.65 25.59 20.79
N SER A 68 -8.20 24.54 21.41
CA SER A 68 -8.51 24.54 22.85
C SER A 68 -7.25 24.65 23.72
N ILE A 69 -6.18 23.95 23.33
CA ILE A 69 -4.88 24.02 24.03
C ILE A 69 -4.25 25.39 23.84
N ALA A 70 -4.28 25.94 22.63
CA ALA A 70 -3.75 27.27 22.32
C ALA A 70 -4.47 28.36 23.11
N GLN A 71 -5.81 28.30 23.19
CA GLN A 71 -6.61 29.21 23.99
C GLN A 71 -6.26 29.11 25.48
N PHE A 72 -6.19 27.88 26.03
CA PHE A 72 -5.83 27.67 27.43
C PHE A 72 -4.45 28.25 27.78
N ILE A 73 -3.48 28.13 26.88
CA ILE A 73 -2.15 28.73 27.06
C ILE A 73 -2.24 30.26 26.95
N ALA A 74 -2.94 30.78 25.96
CA ALA A 74 -3.03 32.21 25.72
C ALA A 74 -3.75 32.95 26.86
N ASP A 75 -4.82 32.36 27.42
CA ASP A 75 -5.56 32.89 28.58
C ASP A 75 -4.67 33.03 29.82
N LYS A 76 -3.63 32.21 29.96
CA LYS A 76 -2.70 32.25 31.10
C LYS A 76 -1.54 33.23 30.91
N VAL A 77 -1.18 33.54 29.67
CA VAL A 77 0.09 34.22 29.34
C VAL A 77 -0.13 35.64 28.81
N SER A 78 -1.25 35.91 28.16
CA SER A 78 -1.45 37.16 27.42
C SER A 78 -2.65 37.96 27.92
N ARG A 79 -2.52 39.30 27.84
CA ARG A 79 -3.66 40.23 27.99
C ARG A 79 -4.58 40.25 26.77
N THR A 80 -4.11 39.73 25.63
CA THR A 80 -4.86 39.60 24.38
C THR A 80 -4.95 38.12 23.96
N PRO A 81 -5.67 37.29 24.73
CA PRO A 81 -5.63 35.84 24.59
C PRO A 81 -6.04 35.35 23.20
N ASN A 82 -7.10 35.92 22.62
CA ASN A 82 -7.63 35.45 21.32
C ASN A 82 -6.63 35.61 20.16
N ALA A 83 -5.90 36.73 20.12
CA ALA A 83 -4.93 36.97 19.05
C ALA A 83 -3.69 36.06 19.17
N LEU A 84 -3.27 35.77 20.41
CA LEU A 84 -2.15 34.85 20.66
C LEU A 84 -2.57 33.40 20.40
N ALA A 85 -3.76 32.99 20.82
CA ALA A 85 -4.31 31.66 20.59
C ALA A 85 -4.36 31.33 19.09
N ALA A 86 -4.91 32.25 18.27
CA ALA A 86 -4.97 32.07 16.82
C ALA A 86 -3.58 31.90 16.17
N LYS A 87 -2.59 32.70 16.61
CA LYS A 87 -1.20 32.60 16.13
C LYS A 87 -0.56 31.28 16.54
N LEU A 88 -0.74 30.86 17.79
CA LEU A 88 -0.20 29.58 18.30
C LEU A 88 -0.83 28.39 17.56
N ALA A 89 -2.15 28.37 17.42
CA ALA A 89 -2.86 27.31 16.69
C ALA A 89 -2.38 27.22 15.24
N THR A 90 -2.27 28.36 14.55
CA THR A 90 -1.77 28.42 13.18
C THR A 90 -0.33 27.93 13.08
N ALA A 91 0.54 28.35 13.99
CA ALA A 91 1.94 27.90 14.03
C ALA A 91 2.06 26.38 14.21
N VAL A 92 1.26 25.79 15.13
CA VAL A 92 1.25 24.34 15.37
C VAL A 92 0.73 23.58 14.14
N VAL A 93 -0.33 24.06 13.49
CA VAL A 93 -0.86 23.46 12.26
C VAL A 93 0.18 23.51 11.13
N LEU A 94 0.81 24.66 10.91
CA LEU A 94 1.86 24.81 9.90
C LEU A 94 3.05 23.90 10.16
N LEU A 95 3.49 23.79 11.42
CA LEU A 95 4.55 22.86 11.80
C LEU A 95 4.15 21.41 11.50
N GLY A 96 2.90 21.03 11.80
CA GLY A 96 2.34 19.72 11.45
C GLY A 96 2.36 19.45 9.94
N CYS A 97 2.00 20.45 9.13
CA CYS A 97 2.07 20.37 7.66
C CYS A 97 3.52 20.19 7.17
N ILE A 98 4.47 20.95 7.72
CA ILE A 98 5.90 20.83 7.36
C ILE A 98 6.45 19.44 7.69
N VAL A 99 6.14 18.92 8.88
CA VAL A 99 6.53 17.56 9.27
C VAL A 99 5.88 16.52 8.35
N SER A 100 4.62 16.73 7.97
CA SER A 100 3.91 15.84 7.05
C SER A 100 4.51 15.85 5.63
N LEU A 101 4.98 17.01 5.16
CA LEU A 101 5.66 17.15 3.86
C LEU A 101 6.91 16.26 3.76
N ALA A 102 7.66 16.11 4.86
CA ALA A 102 8.84 15.25 4.87
C ALA A 102 8.52 13.79 4.54
N SER A 103 7.33 13.30 4.91
CA SER A 103 6.89 11.94 4.59
C SER A 103 6.56 11.72 3.11
N LEU A 104 6.13 12.77 2.40
CA LEU A 104 5.74 12.71 0.99
C LEU A 104 6.94 12.35 0.11
N ARG A 105 8.13 12.90 0.39
CA ARG A 105 9.32 12.63 -0.42
C ARG A 105 9.60 11.13 -0.54
N ARG A 106 9.58 10.41 0.59
CA ARG A 106 9.78 8.95 0.61
C ARG A 106 8.62 8.20 -0.03
N TYR A 107 7.39 8.70 0.11
CA TYR A 107 6.19 8.07 -0.44
C TYR A 107 6.08 8.19 -1.97
N TYR A 108 6.69 9.22 -2.57
CA TYR A 108 6.67 9.50 -4.01
C TYR A 108 8.00 9.20 -4.72
N SER A 109 9.08 8.88 -3.99
CA SER A 109 10.37 8.56 -4.61
C SER A 109 10.40 7.22 -5.35
N VAL A 110 9.46 6.32 -5.06
CA VAL A 110 9.38 4.97 -5.63
C VAL A 110 7.93 4.71 -6.04
N PRO A 111 7.66 4.03 -7.18
CA PRO A 111 6.30 3.71 -7.61
C PRO A 111 5.55 2.87 -6.56
N LYS A 112 4.21 2.88 -6.66
CA LYS A 112 3.35 2.04 -5.80
C LYS A 112 3.58 0.56 -6.09
N GLN A 113 3.69 0.21 -7.38
CA GLN A 113 4.06 -1.10 -7.89
C GLN A 113 4.88 -0.89 -9.19
N PRO A 114 6.14 -1.33 -9.27
CA PRO A 114 7.07 -1.01 -10.37
C PRO A 114 6.90 -1.87 -11.65
N TYR A 115 5.67 -2.06 -12.16
CA TYR A 115 5.42 -2.92 -13.33
C TYR A 115 6.10 -2.45 -14.62
N ARG A 116 6.11 -1.14 -14.89
CA ARG A 116 6.79 -0.59 -16.08
C ARG A 116 8.29 -0.86 -16.04
N THR A 117 8.91 -0.70 -14.87
CA THR A 117 10.35 -0.92 -14.69
C THR A 117 10.69 -2.39 -14.81
N SER A 118 9.85 -3.29 -14.28
CA SER A 118 10.06 -4.73 -14.43
C SER A 118 9.86 -5.21 -15.87
N LEU A 119 8.87 -4.67 -16.58
CA LEU A 119 8.67 -4.91 -18.01
C LEU A 119 9.86 -4.42 -18.84
N ALA A 120 10.31 -3.19 -18.63
CA ALA A 120 11.47 -2.65 -19.34
C ALA A 120 12.75 -3.47 -19.10
N PHE A 121 12.94 -3.96 -17.88
CA PHE A 121 14.05 -4.86 -17.54
C PHE A 121 13.96 -6.19 -18.28
N ILE A 122 12.77 -6.81 -18.32
CA ILE A 122 12.56 -8.07 -19.02
C ILE A 122 12.76 -7.87 -20.53
N GLU A 123 12.15 -6.86 -21.14
CA GLU A 123 12.29 -6.58 -22.57
C GLU A 123 13.74 -6.27 -22.97
N ALA A 124 14.52 -5.62 -22.10
CA ALA A 124 15.93 -5.32 -22.36
C ALA A 124 16.83 -6.58 -22.35
N GLN A 125 16.39 -7.68 -21.75
CA GLN A 125 17.19 -8.89 -21.59
C GLN A 125 16.63 -10.10 -22.31
N ARG A 126 15.32 -10.14 -22.54
CA ARG A 126 14.67 -11.31 -23.12
C ARG A 126 15.10 -11.49 -24.56
N LYS A 127 15.34 -12.74 -24.94
CA LYS A 127 15.57 -13.11 -26.34
C LYS A 127 14.24 -13.25 -27.07
N PRO A 128 14.23 -13.09 -28.41
CA PRO A 128 13.04 -13.36 -29.21
C PRO A 128 12.47 -14.76 -28.92
N GLY A 129 11.17 -14.82 -28.63
CA GLY A 129 10.45 -16.05 -28.29
C GLY A 129 10.43 -16.39 -26.79
N GLU A 130 11.21 -15.72 -25.94
CA GLU A 130 11.07 -15.88 -24.50
C GLU A 130 9.77 -15.26 -23.98
N ILE A 131 9.08 -15.99 -23.10
CA ILE A 131 7.74 -15.64 -22.60
C ILE A 131 7.78 -15.06 -21.19
N ILE A 132 6.73 -14.34 -20.83
CA ILE A 132 6.56 -13.74 -19.50
C ILE A 132 5.40 -14.40 -18.77
N LEU A 133 5.62 -14.83 -17.54
CA LEU A 133 4.63 -15.51 -16.69
C LEU A 133 4.27 -14.58 -15.53
N ALA A 134 3.15 -13.87 -15.66
CA ALA A 134 2.67 -12.93 -14.65
C ALA A 134 1.83 -13.67 -13.61
N VAL A 135 2.38 -13.88 -12.41
CA VAL A 135 1.76 -14.71 -11.38
C VAL A 135 0.83 -13.90 -10.49
N HIS A 136 -0.38 -14.41 -10.32
CA HIS A 136 -1.35 -13.96 -9.33
C HIS A 136 -1.66 -12.45 -9.41
N HIS A 137 -1.18 -11.64 -8.46
CA HIS A 137 -1.45 -10.20 -8.46
C HIS A 137 -0.67 -9.43 -9.54
N ALA A 138 0.39 -10.03 -10.11
CA ALA A 138 1.17 -9.38 -11.15
C ALA A 138 0.39 -9.24 -12.47
N GLU A 139 -0.59 -10.12 -12.72
CA GLU A 139 -1.33 -10.16 -14.00
C GLU A 139 -1.97 -8.80 -14.34
N ASN A 140 -2.55 -8.10 -13.36
CA ASN A 140 -3.32 -6.88 -13.62
C ASN A 140 -2.39 -5.73 -14.01
N GLY A 141 -1.22 -5.65 -13.36
CA GLY A 141 -0.19 -4.69 -13.73
C GLY A 141 0.34 -4.97 -15.13
N TYR A 142 0.65 -6.23 -15.42
CA TYR A 142 1.15 -6.63 -16.74
C TYR A 142 0.11 -6.40 -17.83
N ARG A 143 -1.15 -6.81 -17.65
CA ARG A 143 -2.24 -6.54 -18.62
C ARG A 143 -2.44 -5.05 -18.91
N PHE A 144 -2.25 -4.20 -17.90
CA PHE A 144 -2.38 -2.75 -18.07
C PHE A 144 -1.18 -2.13 -18.82
N TYR A 145 0.05 -2.46 -18.41
CA TYR A 145 1.27 -1.82 -18.93
C TYR A 145 1.91 -2.51 -20.14
N ALA A 146 1.59 -3.79 -20.40
CA ALA A 146 2.09 -4.57 -21.54
C ALA A 146 1.87 -3.87 -22.89
N LYS A 147 0.76 -3.12 -23.02
CA LYS A 147 0.42 -2.36 -24.23
C LYS A 147 1.49 -1.32 -24.60
N GLU A 148 2.15 -0.71 -23.61
CA GLU A 148 3.23 0.26 -23.84
C GLU A 148 4.48 -0.39 -24.46
N PHE A 149 4.61 -1.71 -24.34
CA PHE A 149 5.71 -2.52 -24.87
C PHE A 149 5.30 -3.36 -26.09
N ASN A 150 4.10 -3.15 -26.64
CA ASN A 150 3.50 -3.96 -27.71
C ASN A 150 3.39 -5.46 -27.38
N LEU A 151 3.28 -5.80 -26.10
CA LEU A 151 3.12 -7.18 -25.65
C LEU A 151 1.65 -7.55 -25.60
N LYS A 152 1.33 -8.77 -26.05
CA LYS A 152 -0.02 -9.30 -26.02
C LYS A 152 -0.17 -10.42 -25.00
N GLU A 153 -1.33 -10.43 -24.35
CA GLU A 153 -1.73 -11.53 -23.47
C GLU A 153 -1.95 -12.79 -24.31
N ASP A 154 -1.55 -13.93 -23.77
CA ASP A 154 -1.62 -15.26 -24.40
C ASP A 154 -0.69 -15.46 -25.62
N GLU A 155 0.13 -14.46 -25.97
CA GLU A 155 1.22 -14.58 -26.97
C GLU A 155 2.58 -14.30 -26.33
N ASP A 156 2.76 -13.11 -25.73
CA ASP A 156 4.03 -12.68 -25.12
C ASP A 156 4.06 -12.91 -23.61
N PHE A 157 2.91 -12.70 -22.95
CA PHE A 157 2.78 -12.89 -21.52
C PHE A 157 1.51 -13.67 -21.16
N PHE A 158 1.60 -14.44 -20.09
CA PHE A 158 0.53 -15.32 -19.63
C PHE A 158 0.24 -15.07 -18.15
N ALA A 159 -1.04 -14.95 -17.81
CA ALA A 159 -1.49 -14.83 -16.43
C ALA A 159 -1.52 -16.21 -15.75
N ILE A 160 -0.81 -16.37 -14.64
CA ILE A 160 -0.68 -17.67 -13.96
C ILE A 160 -1.42 -17.65 -12.62
N ARG A 161 -2.39 -18.56 -12.49
CA ARG A 161 -3.24 -18.73 -11.29
C ARG A 161 -3.16 -20.11 -10.64
N SER A 162 -2.45 -21.07 -11.24
CA SER A 162 -2.29 -22.42 -10.66
C SER A 162 -1.03 -23.11 -11.17
N VAL A 163 -0.57 -24.14 -10.43
CA VAL A 163 0.54 -25.01 -10.85
C VAL A 163 0.26 -25.68 -12.19
N LYS A 164 -0.93 -26.25 -12.36
CA LYS A 164 -1.34 -26.90 -13.63
C LYS A 164 -1.21 -25.94 -14.82
N MET A 165 -1.62 -24.69 -14.67
CA MET A 165 -1.53 -23.68 -15.73
C MET A 165 -0.07 -23.31 -16.03
N LEU A 166 0.74 -23.11 -14.98
CA LEU A 166 2.17 -22.86 -15.12
C LEU A 166 2.84 -23.99 -15.92
N ASP A 167 2.65 -25.23 -15.51
CA ASP A 167 3.28 -26.40 -16.14
C ASP A 167 2.77 -26.59 -17.58
N SER A 168 1.49 -26.35 -17.84
CA SER A 168 0.92 -26.47 -19.19
C SER A 168 1.51 -25.44 -20.16
N ILE A 169 1.70 -24.19 -19.71
CA ILE A 169 2.27 -23.12 -20.53
C ILE A 169 3.76 -23.37 -20.77
N LEU A 170 4.49 -23.80 -19.74
CA LEU A 170 5.90 -24.18 -19.87
C LEU A 170 6.06 -25.33 -20.86
N ALA A 171 5.22 -26.37 -20.79
CA ALA A 171 5.25 -27.49 -21.74
C ALA A 171 4.90 -27.05 -23.18
N ALA A 172 3.94 -26.14 -23.36
CA ALA A 172 3.60 -25.61 -24.68
C ALA A 172 4.72 -24.72 -25.30
N HIS A 173 5.61 -24.19 -24.46
CA HIS A 173 6.72 -23.34 -24.85
C HIS A 173 8.07 -24.00 -24.52
N ASP A 174 8.12 -25.33 -24.53
CA ASP A 174 9.32 -26.07 -24.18
C ASP A 174 10.52 -25.65 -25.04
N GLY A 175 11.70 -25.59 -24.42
CA GLY A 175 12.92 -25.07 -25.02
C GLY A 175 13.00 -23.54 -25.17
N ARG A 176 11.94 -22.78 -24.85
CA ARG A 176 11.99 -21.32 -24.77
C ARG A 176 12.29 -20.90 -23.33
N GLY A 177 13.18 -19.92 -23.17
CA GLY A 177 13.39 -19.32 -21.86
C GLY A 177 12.14 -18.56 -21.39
N ALA A 178 11.92 -18.55 -20.08
CA ALA A 178 10.78 -17.86 -19.49
C ALA A 178 11.23 -16.93 -18.36
N TYR A 179 10.54 -15.80 -18.23
CA TYR A 179 10.62 -14.92 -17.07
C TYR A 179 9.35 -15.07 -16.26
N LEU A 180 9.48 -15.25 -14.96
CA LEU A 180 8.34 -15.31 -14.05
C LEU A 180 8.31 -14.05 -13.19
N VAL A 181 7.12 -13.51 -12.96
CA VAL A 181 6.96 -12.25 -12.24
C VAL A 181 5.95 -12.39 -11.12
N THR A 182 6.34 -11.99 -9.92
CA THR A 182 5.49 -12.01 -8.71
C THR A 182 5.41 -10.64 -8.06
N THR A 183 4.27 -10.33 -7.45
CA THR A 183 4.09 -9.19 -6.53
C THR A 183 3.09 -9.55 -5.44
N LEU A 184 3.08 -8.82 -4.32
CA LEU A 184 2.20 -9.09 -3.18
C LEU A 184 2.31 -10.56 -2.73
N ARG A 185 3.56 -11.03 -2.54
CA ARG A 185 3.88 -12.44 -2.29
C ARG A 185 3.18 -13.00 -1.06
N ARG A 186 2.84 -12.17 -0.07
CA ARG A 186 2.03 -12.62 1.07
C ARG A 186 0.65 -13.09 0.61
N GLY A 187 0.02 -12.35 -0.30
CA GLY A 187 -1.28 -12.72 -0.88
C GLY A 187 -1.19 -14.03 -1.67
N LEU A 188 -0.15 -14.19 -2.48
CA LEU A 188 0.14 -15.42 -3.21
C LEU A 188 0.28 -16.62 -2.25
N ARG A 189 1.13 -16.52 -1.22
CA ARG A 189 1.34 -17.60 -0.24
C ARG A 189 0.08 -17.96 0.55
N LEU A 190 -0.79 -17.01 0.83
CA LEU A 190 -2.03 -17.27 1.57
C LEU A 190 -3.12 -17.91 0.70
N THR A 191 -3.13 -17.66 -0.61
CA THR A 191 -4.22 -18.09 -1.50
C THR A 191 -3.85 -19.25 -2.42
N HIS A 192 -2.58 -19.38 -2.81
CA HIS A 192 -2.05 -20.42 -3.70
C HIS A 192 -0.67 -20.90 -3.17
N PRO A 193 -0.61 -21.54 -1.98
CA PRO A 193 0.63 -21.95 -1.35
C PRO A 193 1.41 -23.01 -2.17
N ASP A 194 0.70 -23.84 -2.93
CA ASP A 194 1.24 -24.82 -3.87
C ASP A 194 2.00 -24.15 -5.03
N LEU A 195 1.42 -23.10 -5.60
CA LEU A 195 2.06 -22.32 -6.66
C LEU A 195 3.30 -21.58 -6.15
N GLU A 196 3.23 -20.98 -4.96
CA GLU A 196 4.40 -20.36 -4.31
C GLU A 196 5.53 -21.38 -4.10
N ALA A 197 5.20 -22.57 -3.59
CA ALA A 197 6.19 -23.63 -3.37
C ALA A 197 6.86 -24.07 -4.68
N ARG A 198 6.07 -24.30 -5.73
CA ARG A 198 6.56 -24.64 -7.08
C ARG A 198 7.49 -23.59 -7.65
N ILE A 199 7.18 -22.30 -7.47
CA ILE A 199 8.04 -21.20 -7.93
C ILE A 199 9.35 -21.19 -7.16
N VAL A 200 9.30 -21.25 -5.82
CA VAL A 200 10.51 -21.20 -4.98
C VAL A 200 11.43 -22.40 -5.21
N GLN A 201 10.88 -23.57 -5.55
CA GLN A 201 11.65 -24.77 -5.82
C GLN A 201 12.50 -24.64 -7.09
N ASP A 202 11.91 -24.20 -8.20
CA ASP A 202 12.52 -24.33 -9.53
C ASP A 202 12.94 -23.01 -10.16
N TRP A 203 12.70 -21.88 -9.49
CA TRP A 203 13.02 -20.56 -9.97
C TRP A 203 13.97 -19.83 -9.02
N GLU A 204 14.73 -18.89 -9.56
CA GLU A 204 15.62 -18.00 -8.84
C GLU A 204 15.28 -16.54 -9.13
N VAL A 205 15.38 -15.68 -8.12
CA VAL A 205 15.17 -14.24 -8.28
C VAL A 205 16.37 -13.65 -9.00
N VAL A 206 16.13 -12.98 -10.13
CA VAL A 206 17.17 -12.25 -10.85
C VAL A 206 17.18 -10.78 -10.45
N GLN A 207 16.00 -10.20 -10.22
CA GLN A 207 15.88 -8.80 -9.84
C GLN A 207 14.60 -8.54 -9.05
N THR A 208 14.70 -7.71 -8.02
CA THR A 208 13.53 -7.18 -7.29
C THR A 208 13.49 -5.66 -7.43
N PHE A 209 12.31 -5.13 -7.76
CA PHE A 209 12.06 -3.71 -7.90
C PHE A 209 11.30 -3.20 -6.67
N PRO A 210 11.81 -2.15 -5.99
CA PRO A 210 11.20 -1.65 -4.77
C PRO A 210 9.83 -1.01 -5.04
N ALA A 211 8.96 -1.09 -4.04
CA ALA A 211 7.62 -0.52 -4.05
C ALA A 211 7.35 0.27 -2.76
N THR A 212 6.43 1.22 -2.82
CA THR A 212 6.03 2.01 -1.63
C THR A 212 4.85 1.42 -0.87
N VAL A 213 4.15 0.44 -1.44
CA VAL A 213 3.02 -0.23 -0.79
C VAL A 213 3.50 -1.56 -0.24
N GLY A 214 3.57 -1.70 1.09
CA GLY A 214 3.75 -2.99 1.78
C GLY A 214 4.71 -3.97 1.08
N ASP A 215 4.19 -5.17 0.76
CA ASP A 215 4.88 -6.25 0.04
C ASP A 215 4.65 -6.22 -1.49
N ALA A 216 4.37 -5.05 -2.05
CA ALA A 216 4.02 -4.86 -3.46
C ALA A 216 5.23 -4.67 -4.38
N GLU A 217 6.42 -5.03 -3.93
CA GLU A 217 7.61 -5.15 -4.78
C GLU A 217 7.33 -6.10 -5.93
N VAL A 218 7.98 -5.87 -7.07
CA VAL A 218 7.88 -6.77 -8.22
C VAL A 218 9.19 -7.54 -8.31
N SER A 219 9.13 -8.85 -8.12
CA SER A 219 10.29 -9.74 -8.28
C SER A 219 10.19 -10.45 -9.62
N VAL A 220 11.29 -10.39 -10.37
CA VAL A 220 11.49 -11.07 -11.65
C VAL A 220 12.39 -12.27 -11.41
N TRP A 221 11.96 -13.41 -11.92
CA TRP A 221 12.56 -14.71 -11.71
C TRP A 221 12.95 -15.34 -13.04
N ARG A 222 13.98 -16.18 -13.00
CA ARG A 222 14.36 -17.08 -14.08
C ARG A 222 14.26 -18.51 -13.59
N GLN A 223 13.94 -19.43 -14.50
CA GLN A 223 13.97 -20.84 -14.19
C GLN A 223 15.42 -21.23 -13.88
N ARG A 224 15.65 -21.94 -12.77
CA ARG A 224 16.99 -22.46 -12.47
C ARG A 224 17.39 -23.36 -13.63
N GLN A 225 18.56 -23.11 -14.18
CA GLN A 225 19.16 -24.10 -15.06
C GLN A 225 19.51 -25.29 -14.17
N SER A 226 18.73 -26.38 -14.29
CA SER A 226 19.19 -27.67 -13.82
C SER A 226 20.57 -27.86 -14.43
N ALA A 227 21.59 -28.05 -13.59
CA ALA A 227 22.91 -28.43 -14.05
C ALA A 227 22.83 -29.81 -14.73
N LEU A 228 22.31 -29.84 -15.95
CA LEU A 228 22.69 -30.81 -16.95
C LEU A 228 24.13 -30.44 -17.28
N PHE A 229 25.06 -31.07 -16.55
CA PHE A 229 26.42 -31.48 -16.95
C PHE A 229 27.28 -31.62 -15.67
N GLU A 230 27.32 -32.83 -15.12
CA GLU A 230 28.58 -33.58 -15.07
C GLU A 230 28.28 -35.09 -14.91
N LYS A 231 28.45 -35.77 -16.05
CA LYS A 231 28.77 -37.18 -16.33
C LYS A 231 28.26 -38.29 -15.42
#